data_AF-A0A5Y3BB53-F1
#
_entry.id   AF-A0A5Y3BB53-F1
#
_cell.length_a   1.000
_cell.length_b   1.000
_cell.length_c   1.000
_cell.angle_alpha   90.00
_cell.angle_beta   90.00
_cell.angle_gamma   90.00
#
_symmetry.space_group_name_H-M   'P 1'
#
loop_
_entity.id
_entity.type
_entity.pdbx_description
1 polymer ?
#
loop_
_entity_poly.entity_id
_entity_poly.type
_entity_poly.pdbx_seq_one_letter_code
_entity_poly.pdbx_strand_id
1 'polypeptide(L)'
;MFRIIQPNTWYADPHGAPCKILRATHEVIHYIRNGRTCIASMGRFNQDFESLTKAQAERITEEIETAEHIEKLRSMRRDRNTQAGTGIAMADTMPRPKAEQRVG
;
A
#
# COMPACT_ATOMS: atom_id res chain seq x y z
N MET A 1 10.00 -22.81 -20.67
CA MET A 1 8.84 -22.82 -21.59
C MET A 1 8.73 -21.44 -22.21
N PHE A 2 8.78 -21.33 -23.54
CA PHE A 2 8.62 -20.03 -24.23
C PHE A 2 7.14 -19.64 -24.24
N ARG A 3 6.81 -18.45 -23.73
CA ARG A 3 5.48 -17.84 -23.84
C ARG A 3 5.54 -16.65 -24.79
N ILE A 4 4.52 -16.51 -25.64
CA ILE A 4 4.38 -15.34 -26.51
C ILE A 4 3.78 -14.21 -25.68
N ILE A 5 4.56 -13.17 -25.41
CA ILE A 5 4.11 -12.02 -24.63
C ILE A 5 3.66 -10.92 -25.60
N GLN A 6 2.37 -10.60 -25.54
CA GLN A 6 1.77 -9.60 -26.42
C GLN A 6 1.59 -8.26 -25.68
N PRO A 7 1.72 -7.12 -26.38
CA PRO A 7 1.31 -5.83 -25.82
C PRO A 7 -0.16 -5.83 -25.38
N ASN A 8 -0.51 -4.98 -24.41
CA ASN A 8 -1.86 -4.85 -23.83
C ASN A 8 -2.41 -6.10 -23.13
N THR A 9 -1.54 -7.07 -22.80
CA THR A 9 -1.91 -8.22 -21.96
C THR A 9 -1.60 -7.93 -20.48
N TRP A 10 -2.23 -8.70 -19.59
CA TRP A 10 -2.14 -8.53 -18.15
C TRP A 10 -1.41 -9.70 -17.50
N TYR A 11 -0.59 -9.39 -16.50
CA TYR A 11 0.15 -10.36 -15.71
C TYR A 11 0.15 -9.96 -14.23
N ALA A 12 0.29 -10.92 -13.34
CA ALA A 12 0.58 -10.67 -11.93
C ALA A 12 2.10 -10.62 -11.76
N ASP A 13 2.59 -9.62 -11.03
CA ASP A 13 3.97 -9.64 -10.56
C ASP A 13 4.15 -10.61 -9.37
N PRO A 14 5.38 -10.81 -8.86
CA PRO A 14 5.64 -11.74 -7.77
C PRO A 14 4.96 -11.38 -6.45
N HIS A 15 4.46 -10.15 -6.34
CA HIS A 15 3.71 -9.66 -5.18
C HIS A 15 2.20 -9.71 -5.42
N GLY A 16 1.73 -10.29 -6.53
CA GLY A 16 0.33 -10.38 -6.91
C GLY A 16 -0.25 -9.09 -7.49
N ALA A 17 0.56 -8.07 -7.76
CA ALA A 17 0.09 -6.80 -8.29
C ALA A 17 -0.14 -6.90 -9.82
N PRO A 18 -1.26 -6.38 -10.33
CA PRO A 18 -1.57 -6.43 -11.74
C PRO A 18 -0.63 -5.51 -12.52
N CYS A 19 -0.09 -6.07 -13.61
CA CYS A 19 0.85 -5.43 -14.51
C CYS A 19 0.31 -5.51 -15.93
N LYS A 20 0.32 -4.38 -16.65
CA LYS A 20 -0.06 -4.33 -18.06
C LYS A 20 1.17 -4.18 -18.94
N ILE A 21 1.31 -5.07 -19.93
CA ILE A 21 2.41 -5.01 -20.89
C ILE A 21 2.20 -3.84 -21.84
N LEU A 22 3.21 -2.97 -21.93
CA LEU A 22 3.26 -1.86 -22.88
C LEU A 22 3.96 -2.29 -24.18
N ARG A 23 5.11 -2.94 -24.03
CA ARG A 23 5.95 -3.42 -25.14
C ARG A 23 6.76 -4.63 -24.69
N ALA A 24 6.94 -5.60 -25.58
CA ALA A 24 7.85 -6.73 -25.38
C ALA A 24 8.87 -6.78 -26.52
N THR A 25 10.15 -6.89 -26.17
CA THR A 25 11.22 -7.29 -27.09
C THR A 25 11.72 -8.67 -26.69
N HIS A 26 12.71 -9.22 -27.41
CA HIS A 26 13.28 -10.53 -27.07
C HIS A 26 14.15 -10.51 -25.80
N GLU A 27 14.64 -9.34 -25.40
CA GLU A 27 15.50 -9.18 -24.21
C GLU A 27 14.75 -8.61 -23.01
N VAL A 28 13.85 -7.65 -23.24
CA VAL A 28 13.22 -6.86 -22.18
C VAL A 28 11.73 -6.64 -22.43
N ILE A 29 11.01 -6.47 -21.33
CA ILE A 29 9.58 -6.20 -21.32
C ILE A 29 9.35 -4.91 -20.54
N HIS A 30 8.62 -4.01 -21.16
CA HIS A 30 8.13 -2.78 -20.55
C HIS A 30 6.69 -3.00 -20.11
N TYR A 31 6.41 -2.74 -18.84
CA TYR A 31 5.08 -2.89 -18.26
C TYR A 31 4.76 -1.73 -17.34
N ILE A 32 3.47 -1.52 -17.06
CA ILE A 32 3.00 -0.56 -16.06
C ILE A 32 2.45 -1.31 -14.85
N ARG A 33 2.84 -0.87 -13.67
CA ARG A 33 2.37 -1.37 -12.36
C ARG A 33 2.04 -0.16 -11.49
N ASN A 34 0.82 -0.10 -10.95
CA ASN A 34 0.36 0.99 -10.08
C ASN A 34 0.70 2.39 -10.63
N GLY A 35 0.48 2.60 -11.94
CA GLY A 35 0.77 3.88 -12.61
C GLY A 35 2.25 4.16 -12.93
N ARG A 36 3.18 3.25 -12.61
CA ARG A 36 4.62 3.40 -12.87
C ARG A 36 5.09 2.46 -13.97
N THR A 37 5.88 2.97 -14.90
CA THR A 37 6.54 2.16 -15.92
C THR A 37 7.73 1.44 -15.32
N CYS A 38 7.79 0.13 -15.51
CA CYS A 38 8.86 -0.76 -15.07
C CYS A 38 9.41 -1.56 -16.25
N ILE A 39 10.63 -2.08 -16.07
CA ILE A 39 11.34 -2.88 -17.08
C ILE A 39 11.84 -4.15 -16.41
N ALA A 40 11.62 -5.29 -17.05
CA ALA A 40 12.17 -6.58 -16.63
C ALA A 40 12.82 -7.28 -17.83
N SER A 41 13.80 -8.14 -17.57
CA SER A 41 14.32 -9.03 -18.60
C SER A 41 13.28 -10.10 -18.95
N MET A 42 13.34 -10.59 -20.20
CA MET A 42 12.48 -11.66 -20.68
C MET A 42 12.59 -12.93 -19.81
N GLY A 43 13.80 -13.27 -19.36
CA GLY A 43 14.04 -14.42 -18.48
C GLY A 43 13.33 -14.28 -17.14
N ARG A 44 13.50 -13.13 -16.47
CA ARG A 44 12.87 -12.85 -15.18
C ARG A 44 11.34 -12.82 -15.31
N PHE A 45 10.83 -12.20 -16.37
CA PHE A 45 9.40 -12.11 -16.59
C PHE A 45 8.76 -13.50 -16.78
N ASN A 46 9.38 -14.39 -17.56
CA ASN A 46 8.85 -15.73 -17.77
C ASN A 46 8.86 -16.59 -16.49
N GLN A 47 9.75 -16.32 -15.55
CA GLN A 47 9.90 -17.08 -14.31
C GLN A 47 8.96 -16.57 -13.23
N ASP A 48 8.90 -15.25 -13.04
CA ASP A 48 8.27 -14.68 -11.85
C ASP A 48 6.84 -14.15 -12.10
N PHE A 49 6.42 -13.98 -13.34
CA PHE A 49 5.12 -13.39 -13.67
C PHE A 49 4.09 -14.43 -14.13
N GLU A 50 2.87 -14.31 -13.62
CA GLU A 50 1.75 -15.17 -13.96
C GLU A 50 0.77 -14.48 -14.90
N SER A 51 0.22 -15.20 -15.87
CA SER A 51 -0.75 -14.64 -16.81
C SER A 51 -2.07 -14.34 -16.10
N LEU A 52 -2.59 -13.12 -16.25
CA LEU A 52 -3.89 -12.71 -15.75
C LEU A 52 -4.86 -12.42 -16.89
N THR A 53 -6.14 -12.71 -16.67
CA THR A 53 -7.20 -12.17 -17.52
C THR A 53 -7.45 -10.70 -17.18
N LYS A 54 -7.96 -9.93 -18.15
CA LYS A 54 -8.31 -8.52 -17.94
C LYS A 54 -9.28 -8.35 -16.76
N ALA A 55 -10.30 -9.19 -16.66
CA ALA A 55 -11.27 -9.14 -15.57
C ALA A 55 -10.64 -9.42 -14.19
N GLN A 56 -9.67 -10.35 -14.12
CA GLN A 56 -8.95 -10.58 -12.86
C GLN A 56 -8.06 -9.38 -12.50
N ALA A 57 -7.36 -8.80 -13.47
CA ALA A 57 -6.52 -7.64 -13.22
C ALA A 57 -7.33 -6.42 -12.73
N GLU A 58 -8.50 -6.17 -13.31
CA GLU A 58 -9.42 -5.11 -12.87
C GLU A 58 -9.90 -5.35 -11.43
N ARG A 59 -10.35 -6.57 -11.10
CA ARG A 59 -10.77 -6.92 -9.73
C ARG A 59 -9.65 -6.74 -8.69
N ILE A 60 -8.43 -7.20 -9.00
CA ILE A 60 -7.29 -7.03 -8.09
C ILE A 60 -6.95 -5.54 -7.91
N THR A 61 -7.05 -4.74 -8.98
CA THR A 61 -6.80 -3.30 -8.92
C THR A 61 -7.82 -2.62 -8.00
N GLU A 62 -9.11 -2.93 -8.15
CA GLU A 62 -10.19 -2.42 -7.29
C GLU A 62 -10.02 -2.83 -5.82
N GLU A 63 -9.61 -4.07 -5.57
CA GLU A 63 -9.34 -4.58 -4.22
C GLU A 63 -8.16 -3.85 -3.55
N ILE A 64 -7.08 -3.59 -4.31
CA ILE A 64 -5.93 -2.82 -3.82
C ILE A 64 -6.34 -1.38 -3.51
N GLU A 65 -7.05 -0.70 -4.42
CA GLU A 65 -7.53 0.66 -4.20
C GLU A 65 -8.44 0.76 -2.97
N THR A 66 -9.30 -0.24 -2.77
CA THR A 66 -10.18 -0.33 -1.59
C THR A 66 -9.37 -0.49 -0.30
N ALA A 67 -8.35 -1.35 -0.31
CA ALA A 67 -7.46 -1.56 0.83
C ALA A 67 -6.68 -0.28 1.20
N GLU A 68 -6.12 0.42 0.21
CA GLU A 68 -5.43 1.70 0.41
C GLU A 68 -6.37 2.78 0.98
N HIS A 69 -7.62 2.82 0.51
CA HIS A 69 -8.63 3.74 1.03
C HIS A 69 -8.93 3.47 2.53
N ILE A 70 -9.12 2.21 2.91
CA ILE A 70 -9.36 1.80 4.30
C ILE A 70 -8.16 2.14 5.19
N GLU A 71 -6.94 1.89 4.71
CA GLU A 71 -5.73 2.22 5.45
C GLU A 71 -5.61 3.72 5.71
N LYS A 72 -5.90 4.56 4.70
CA LYS A 72 -5.92 6.02 4.85
C LYS A 72 -6.91 6.46 5.93
N LEU A 73 -8.12 5.90 5.94
CA LEU A 73 -9.12 6.18 6.98
C LEU A 73 -8.61 5.77 8.38
N ARG A 74 -7.92 4.62 8.49
CA ARG A 74 -7.32 4.17 9.76
C ARG A 74 -6.19 5.10 10.21
N SER A 75 -5.35 5.59 9.30
CA SER A 75 -4.31 6.57 9.61
C SER A 75 -4.90 7.87 10.16
N MET A 76 -5.88 8.45 9.46
CA MET A 76 -6.54 9.68 9.90
C MET A 76 -7.18 9.56 11.29
N ARG A 77 -7.72 8.37 11.63
CA ARG A 77 -8.25 8.10 12.98
C ARG A 77 -7.14 8.00 14.02
N ARG A 78 -6.00 7.38 13.71
CA ARG A 78 -4.84 7.31 14.61
C ARG A 78 -4.28 8.69 14.89
N ASP A 79 -4.04 9.50 13.87
CA ASP A 79 -3.47 10.85 14.02
C ASP A 79 -4.38 11.74 14.89
N ARG A 80 -5.70 11.66 14.66
CA ARG A 80 -6.69 12.35 15.49
C ARG A 80 -6.67 11.88 16.95
N ASN A 81 -6.56 10.57 17.19
CA ASN A 81 -6.57 10.01 18.53
C ASN A 81 -5.25 10.29 19.28
N THR A 82 -4.12 10.31 18.59
CA THR A 82 -2.82 10.74 19.13
C THR A 82 -2.88 12.19 19.61
N GLN A 83 -3.50 13.09 18.83
CA GLN A 83 -3.65 14.49 19.24
C GLN A 83 -4.60 14.67 20.45
N ALA A 84 -5.60 13.80 20.60
CA ALA A 84 -6.51 13.81 21.75
C ALA A 84 -5.88 13.21 23.03
N GLY A 85 -4.97 12.24 22.90
CA GLY A 85 -4.31 11.56 24.03
C GLY A 85 -3.25 12.41 24.76
N THR A 86 -2.60 13.35 24.07
CA THR A 86 -1.56 14.22 24.66
C THR A 86 -2.14 15.26 25.63
N GLY A 87 -3.45 15.54 25.58
CA GLY A 87 -4.11 16.51 26.45
C GLY A 87 -4.52 15.97 27.82
N ILE A 88 -4.56 14.65 28.02
CA ILE A 88 -5.08 14.04 29.26
C ILE A 88 -3.95 13.71 30.26
N ALA A 89 -2.75 13.40 29.77
CA ALA A 89 -1.63 12.97 30.63
C ALA A 89 -1.03 14.08 31.52
N MET A 90 -1.35 15.36 31.29
CA MET A 90 -0.78 16.48 32.06
C MET A 90 -1.62 16.86 33.29
N ALA A 91 -2.81 16.28 33.49
CA ALA A 91 -3.72 16.64 34.58
C ALA A 91 -3.43 15.93 35.93
N ASP A 92 -2.61 14.87 35.93
CA ASP A 92 -2.33 14.06 37.13
C ASP A 92 -1.11 14.54 37.96
N THR A 93 -0.49 15.67 37.59
CA THR A 93 0.68 16.24 38.28
C THR A 93 0.44 17.65 38.83
N MET A 94 -0.76 17.97 39.32
CA MET A 94 -0.94 19.15 40.18
C MET A 94 -0.74 18.76 41.65
N PRO A 95 0.31 19.23 42.34
CA PRO A 95 0.43 19.02 43.77
C PRO A 95 -0.70 19.78 44.49
N ARG A 96 -1.49 19.06 45.29
CA ARG A 96 -2.51 19.63 46.18
C ARG A 96 -1.86 20.74 47.04
N PRO A 97 -2.44 21.95 47.14
CA PRO A 97 -1.95 22.96 48.07
C PRO A 97 -2.15 22.44 49.51
N LYS A 98 -1.07 22.43 50.30
CA LYS A 98 -1.14 22.11 51.73
C LYS A 98 -2.05 23.14 52.40
N ALA A 99 -3.18 22.69 52.95
CA ALA A 99 -3.95 23.47 53.89
C ALA A 99 -3.08 23.67 55.15
N GLU A 100 -2.65 24.90 55.37
CA GLU A 100 -1.95 25.32 56.57
C GLU A 100 -2.93 25.27 57.75
N GLN A 101 -2.78 24.25 58.59
CA GLN A 101 -3.60 24.07 59.78
C GLN A 101 -3.04 24.99 60.87
N ARG A 102 -3.77 26.06 61.14
CA ARG A 102 -3.61 26.94 62.31
C ARG A 102 -3.57 26.10 63.59
N VAL A 103 -2.56 26.34 64.44
CA VAL A 103 -2.62 26.02 65.88
C VAL A 103 -2.30 27.30 66.63
N GLY A 104 -3.26 27.77 67.40
CA GLY A 104 -3.09 28.80 68.43
C GLY A 104 -3.02 28.15 69.80
#